data_AF-A0A1J7FNN4-F1
#
_entry.id   AF-A0A1J7FNN4-F1
#
_cell.length_a   1.000
_cell.length_b   1.000
_cell.length_c   1.000
_cell.angle_alpha   90.00
_cell.angle_beta   90.00
_cell.angle_gamma   90.00
#
_symmetry.space_group_name_H-M   'P 1'
#
loop_
_entity.id
_entity.type
_entity.pdbx_description
1 polymer ?
#
loop_
_entity_poly.entity_id
_entity_poly.type
_entity_poly.pdbx_seq_one_letter_code
_entity_poly.pdbx_strand_id
1 'polypeptide(L)'
;MLRLVRLCSFPVRYNNFSILQESYKVGRVRAFQTGQRIRNTIGFPIHRVFVSPFLRCIQTASEIVAALSAVGESSGGDTGDPVVMDPAKVKVSVEYGLCEMMNRQAIRLDVVPNDGNWNLDASEREAMLPAEAVDTYVERVYKELPQWEEPVLQTRARFQRIFKDLANKYPSENLLLITHGEGVEVALSSFKKNAKVYELQYCAYVELKRPVFNKQRSFTTGEFHVVTNSGETGISYFLPKCIGS
;
A
#
# COMPACT_ATOMS: atom_id res chain seq x y z
N MET A 1 -14.04 3.58 -14.01
CA MET A 1 -12.79 2.79 -14.11
C MET A 1 -12.14 2.80 -12.75
N LEU A 2 -12.00 1.64 -12.13
CA LEU A 2 -11.42 1.53 -10.78
C LEU A 2 -9.92 1.32 -10.88
N ARG A 3 -9.17 2.05 -10.06
CA ARG A 3 -7.72 1.95 -9.99
C ARG A 3 -7.26 1.67 -8.57
N LEU A 4 -6.23 0.86 -8.49
CA LEU A 4 -5.70 0.30 -7.26
C LEU A 4 -4.19 0.45 -7.29
N VAL A 5 -3.67 1.34 -6.46
CA VAL A 5 -2.23 1.56 -6.32
C VAL A 5 -1.73 0.74 -5.12
N ARG A 6 -0.60 0.05 -5.27
CA ARG A 6 0.01 -0.81 -4.24
C ARG A 6 1.38 -0.34 -3.92
N LEU A 7 1.67 0.00 -2.67
CA LEU A 7 2.93 0.62 -2.26
C LEU A 7 3.66 -0.23 -1.21
N CYS A 8 4.98 -0.34 -1.35
CA CYS A 8 5.87 -0.91 -0.34
C CYS A 8 6.32 0.14 0.67
N SER A 9 6.20 -0.13 1.97
CA SER A 9 6.69 0.78 3.02
C SER A 9 8.22 0.83 3.12
N PHE A 10 8.75 1.91 3.70
CA PHE A 10 10.17 2.05 4.04
C PHE A 10 10.50 1.39 5.41
N PRO A 11 11.77 1.14 5.75
CA PRO A 11 12.13 0.45 7.00
C PRO A 11 12.06 1.38 8.22
N VAL A 12 11.70 0.84 9.39
CA VAL A 12 11.72 1.58 10.67
C VAL A 12 12.97 1.23 11.45
N ARG A 13 13.65 2.23 12.01
CA ARG A 13 14.79 2.01 12.91
C ARG A 13 14.28 1.61 14.29
N TYR A 14 14.53 0.36 14.67
CA TYR A 14 14.78 -0.01 16.06
C TYR A 14 16.28 -0.34 16.18
N ASN A 15 16.88 0.04 17.31
CA ASN A 15 18.34 0.18 17.52
C ASN A 15 19.25 -0.88 16.85
N ASN A 16 20.34 -0.37 16.27
CA ASN A 16 21.61 -0.99 15.87
C ASN A 16 21.56 -2.32 15.07
N PHE A 17 21.77 -2.23 13.75
CA PHE A 17 22.95 -2.75 13.02
C PHE A 17 22.65 -2.79 11.50
N SER A 18 23.68 -2.41 10.74
CA SER A 18 23.67 -2.01 9.34
C SER A 18 23.67 -3.18 8.35
N ILE A 19 22.62 -3.27 7.53
CA ILE A 19 22.72 -3.55 6.08
C ILE A 19 21.71 -2.61 5.42
N LEU A 20 22.22 -1.54 4.76
CA LEU A 20 21.47 -0.48 4.06
C LEU A 20 20.20 0.03 4.79
N GLN A 21 20.34 0.46 6.06
CA GLN A 21 19.25 1.16 6.76
C GLN A 21 19.18 2.61 6.28
N GLU A 22 18.22 2.89 5.39
CA GLU A 22 17.73 4.24 5.22
C GLU A 22 17.29 4.81 6.58
N SER A 23 17.72 6.04 6.91
CA SER A 23 17.32 6.62 8.19
C SER A 23 15.82 6.87 8.22
N TYR A 24 15.21 6.71 9.39
CA TYR A 24 13.78 6.97 9.61
C TYR A 24 13.30 8.30 9.01
N LYS A 25 14.10 9.37 9.14
CA LYS A 25 13.79 10.68 8.57
C LYS A 25 13.74 10.65 7.03
N VAL A 26 14.70 10.00 6.40
CA VAL A 26 14.76 9.88 4.93
C VAL A 26 13.59 9.06 4.41
N GLY A 27 13.22 7.98 5.10
CA GLY A 27 12.05 7.17 4.76
C GLY A 27 10.74 7.96 4.80
N ARG A 28 10.54 8.82 5.81
CA ARG A 28 9.36 9.72 5.89
C ARG A 28 9.32 10.72 4.74
N VAL A 29 10.44 11.39 4.47
CA VAL A 29 10.54 12.32 3.33
C VAL A 29 10.22 11.62 2.01
N ARG A 30 10.75 10.41 1.81
CA ARG A 30 10.45 9.60 0.62
C ARG A 30 8.97 9.24 0.53
N ALA A 31 8.34 8.84 1.64
CA ALA A 31 6.91 8.54 1.67
C ALA A 31 6.08 9.77 1.28
N PHE A 32 6.37 10.93 1.86
CA PHE A 32 5.69 12.18 1.53
C PHE A 32 5.85 12.55 0.04
N GLN A 33 7.08 12.52 -0.48
CA GLN A 33 7.38 12.78 -1.89
C GLN A 33 6.68 11.77 -2.82
N THR A 34 6.56 10.51 -2.39
CA THR A 34 5.82 9.50 -3.14
C THR A 34 4.32 9.82 -3.18
N GLY A 35 3.74 10.27 -2.07
CA GLY A 35 2.36 10.75 -2.04
C GLY A 35 2.13 11.95 -2.98
N GLN A 36 3.05 12.92 -3.02
CA GLN A 36 3.00 14.04 -3.97
C GLN A 36 3.09 13.54 -5.42
N ARG A 37 4.00 12.61 -5.70
CA ARG A 37 4.12 12.00 -7.03
C ARG A 37 2.83 11.30 -7.44
N ILE A 38 2.26 10.47 -6.57
CA ILE A 38 0.99 9.78 -6.81
C ILE A 38 -0.10 10.81 -7.15
N ARG A 39 -0.28 11.82 -6.30
CA ARG A 39 -1.25 12.91 -6.53
C ARG A 39 -1.10 13.58 -7.89
N ASN A 40 0.14 13.88 -8.29
CA ASN A 40 0.41 14.69 -9.47
C ASN A 40 0.47 13.88 -10.78
N THR A 41 0.72 12.57 -10.73
CA THR A 41 1.02 11.78 -11.94
C THR A 41 -0.09 10.81 -12.35
N ILE A 42 -0.85 10.26 -11.40
CA ILE A 42 -1.82 9.21 -11.75
C ILE A 42 -3.06 9.75 -12.48
N GLY A 43 -3.36 11.05 -12.35
CA GLY A 43 -4.45 11.71 -13.07
C GLY A 43 -5.87 11.40 -12.55
N PHE A 44 -5.99 10.89 -11.32
CA PHE A 44 -7.26 10.65 -10.63
C PHE A 44 -7.07 10.75 -9.12
N PRO A 45 -8.10 11.15 -8.34
CA PRO A 45 -7.98 11.22 -6.89
C PRO A 45 -7.96 9.83 -6.26
N ILE A 46 -7.17 9.67 -5.20
CA ILE A 46 -7.26 8.55 -4.27
C ILE A 46 -8.36 8.87 -3.27
N HIS A 47 -9.33 7.97 -3.11
CA HIS A 47 -10.44 8.17 -2.19
C HIS A 47 -10.18 7.48 -0.85
N ARG A 48 -9.44 6.37 -0.88
CA ARG A 48 -9.24 5.52 0.28
C ARG A 48 -7.87 4.88 0.31
N VAL A 49 -7.27 4.87 1.49
CA VAL A 49 -6.02 4.22 1.81
C VAL A 49 -6.28 3.07 2.77
N PHE A 50 -5.85 1.86 2.40
CA PHE A 50 -5.79 0.75 3.35
C PHE A 50 -4.33 0.46 3.69
N VAL A 51 -4.04 0.22 4.97
CA VAL A 51 -2.66 0.08 5.43
C VAL A 51 -2.49 -1.17 6.28
N SER A 52 -1.38 -1.88 6.06
CA SER A 52 -0.92 -2.96 6.94
C SER A 52 -0.74 -2.45 8.39
N PRO A 53 -1.05 -3.26 9.42
CA PRO A 53 -0.92 -2.82 10.82
C PRO A 53 0.53 -2.65 11.28
N PHE A 54 1.52 -3.08 10.50
CA PHE A 54 2.93 -2.91 10.86
C PHE A 54 3.32 -1.43 10.90
N LEU A 55 4.05 -1.03 11.95
CA LEU A 55 4.42 0.37 12.21
C LEU A 55 5.06 1.08 11.00
N ARG A 56 5.90 0.37 10.25
CA ARG A 56 6.51 0.87 9.00
C ARG A 56 5.48 1.32 7.95
N CYS A 57 4.40 0.56 7.82
CA CYS A 57 3.32 0.86 6.90
C CYS A 57 2.47 2.01 7.42
N ILE A 58 2.18 2.04 8.72
CA ILE A 58 1.43 3.13 9.38
C ILE A 58 2.14 4.48 9.20
N GLN A 59 3.45 4.52 9.45
CA GLN A 59 4.24 5.75 9.28
C GLN A 59 4.33 6.17 7.81
N THR A 60 4.47 5.21 6.88
CA THR A 60 4.39 5.48 5.44
C THR A 60 3.03 6.06 5.06
N ALA A 61 1.94 5.51 5.59
CA ALA A 61 0.58 5.96 5.32
C ALA A 61 0.33 7.37 5.85
N SER A 62 0.81 7.69 7.06
CA SER A 62 0.68 9.04 7.64
C SER A 62 1.26 10.11 6.72
N GLU A 63 2.49 9.91 6.23
CA GLU A 63 3.15 10.85 5.31
C GLU A 63 2.44 10.95 3.96
N ILE A 64 1.96 9.84 3.43
CA ILE A 64 1.28 9.82 2.13
C ILE A 64 -0.10 10.45 2.21
N VAL A 65 -0.86 10.18 3.26
CA VAL A 65 -2.17 10.80 3.49
C VAL A 65 -2.01 12.32 3.61
N ALA A 66 -0.98 12.79 4.33
CA ALA A 66 -0.65 14.21 4.41
C ALA A 66 -0.34 14.80 3.02
N ALA A 67 0.50 14.13 2.23
CA ALA A 67 0.86 14.59 0.88
C ALA A 67 -0.34 14.58 -0.10
N LEU A 68 -1.20 13.56 -0.02
CA LEU A 68 -2.42 13.48 -0.84
C LEU A 68 -3.41 14.61 -0.50
N SER A 69 -3.44 15.03 0.76
CA SER A 69 -4.39 16.03 1.28
C SER A 69 -3.88 17.48 1.22
N ALA A 70 -2.60 17.70 0.94
CA ALA A 70 -2.06 19.05 0.79
C ALA A 70 -2.63 19.74 -0.46
N VAL A 71 -3.18 20.95 -0.32
CA VAL A 71 -3.60 21.76 -1.47
C VAL A 71 -2.35 22.20 -2.23
N GLY A 72 -2.41 22.18 -3.57
CA GLY A 72 -1.28 22.52 -4.40
C GLY A 72 -0.84 23.96 -4.19
N GLU A 73 0.38 24.18 -3.71
CA GLU A 73 1.05 25.46 -3.95
C GLU A 73 1.25 25.61 -5.46
N SER A 74 0.45 26.48 -6.07
CA SER A 74 0.82 27.10 -7.33
C SER A 74 2.13 27.85 -7.09
N SER A 75 3.17 27.40 -7.77
CA SER A 75 4.49 28.03 -7.96
C SER A 75 4.59 29.51 -7.52
N GLY A 76 5.40 29.75 -6.48
CA GLY A 76 6.04 31.03 -6.21
C GLY A 76 5.44 31.84 -5.07
N GLY A 77 6.08 31.79 -3.89
CA GLY A 77 5.80 32.71 -2.80
C GLY A 77 6.29 32.19 -1.45
N ASP A 78 7.44 32.70 -1.02
CA ASP A 78 7.99 32.52 0.33
C ASP A 78 7.11 33.26 1.36
N THR A 79 6.09 32.60 1.89
CA THR A 79 5.40 33.03 3.12
C THR A 79 4.95 31.79 3.90
N GLY A 80 5.38 31.70 5.16
CA GLY A 80 5.07 30.61 6.10
C GLY A 80 3.61 30.57 6.55
N ASP A 81 2.67 30.59 5.59
CA ASP A 81 1.25 30.47 5.85
C ASP A 81 0.84 28.99 6.03
N PRO A 82 -0.12 28.72 6.92
CA PRO A 82 -0.60 27.36 7.17
C PRO A 82 -1.23 26.78 5.91
N VAL A 83 -0.77 25.58 5.54
CA VAL A 83 -1.30 24.77 4.43
C VAL A 83 -2.82 24.66 4.57
N VAL A 84 -3.56 25.34 3.70
CA VAL A 84 -5.01 25.22 3.63
C VAL A 84 -5.33 23.81 3.11
N MET A 85 -6.14 23.04 3.83
CA MET A 85 -6.56 21.67 3.45
C MET A 85 -7.98 21.68 2.90
N ASP A 86 -8.21 21.08 1.72
CA ASP A 86 -9.52 21.02 1.04
C ASP A 86 -9.92 19.54 0.76
N PRO A 87 -11.22 19.14 0.69
CA PRO A 87 -11.87 18.25 1.64
C PRO A 87 -12.33 16.96 0.95
N ALA A 88 -11.62 16.50 -0.09
CA ALA A 88 -11.69 15.10 -0.48
C ALA A 88 -10.87 14.30 0.53
N LYS A 89 -11.34 14.25 1.79
CA LYS A 89 -10.66 13.58 2.90
C LYS A 89 -10.44 12.13 2.51
N VAL A 90 -9.20 11.84 2.12
CA VAL A 90 -8.74 10.49 1.90
C VAL A 90 -9.07 9.71 3.16
N LYS A 91 -9.84 8.64 3.01
CA LYS A 91 -10.20 7.77 4.13
C LYS A 91 -9.08 6.79 4.37
N VAL A 92 -8.54 6.70 5.58
CA VAL A 92 -7.50 5.72 5.92
C VAL A 92 -8.02 4.70 6.93
N SER A 93 -7.65 3.43 6.72
CA SER A 93 -8.08 2.31 7.56
C SER A 93 -7.01 1.24 7.63
N VAL A 94 -6.84 0.61 8.80
CA VAL A 94 -5.95 -0.55 8.94
C VAL A 94 -6.63 -1.81 8.39
N GLU A 95 -5.89 -2.66 7.70
CA GLU A 95 -6.39 -3.92 7.14
C GLU A 95 -5.41 -5.08 7.38
N TYR A 96 -5.85 -6.11 8.11
CA TYR A 96 -5.04 -7.26 8.47
C TYR A 96 -4.69 -8.15 7.27
N GLY A 97 -5.51 -8.16 6.23
CA GLY A 97 -5.19 -8.88 5.00
C GLY A 97 -3.93 -8.34 4.31
N LEU A 98 -3.49 -7.11 4.63
CA LEU A 98 -2.28 -6.48 4.09
C LEU A 98 -1.01 -6.74 4.91
N CYS A 99 -1.10 -7.52 6.00
CA CYS A 99 0.05 -7.91 6.81
C CYS A 99 1.17 -8.54 5.97
N GLU A 100 2.38 -8.43 6.50
CA GLU A 100 3.57 -9.12 5.99
C GLU A 100 3.33 -10.63 5.91
N MET A 101 4.23 -11.35 5.24
CA MET A 101 4.31 -12.79 5.43
C MET A 101 4.55 -13.09 6.92
N MET A 102 3.56 -13.68 7.59
CA MET A 102 3.62 -14.00 9.02
C MET A 102 4.40 -15.30 9.23
N ASN A 103 5.67 -15.34 8.80
CA ASN A 103 6.53 -16.52 8.89
C ASN A 103 8.01 -16.16 8.99
N ARG A 104 8.85 -17.15 9.27
CA ARG A 104 10.31 -17.00 9.39
C ARG A 104 11.04 -16.55 8.12
N GLN A 105 10.39 -16.55 6.94
CA GLN A 105 11.01 -16.07 5.70
C GLN A 105 11.04 -14.54 5.66
N ALA A 106 10.01 -13.87 6.18
CA ALA A 106 9.94 -12.41 6.21
C ALA A 106 10.23 -11.80 7.58
N ILE A 107 10.02 -12.56 8.67
CA ILE A 107 10.17 -12.09 10.04
C ILE A 107 11.28 -12.89 10.72
N ARG A 108 12.26 -12.19 11.29
CA ARG A 108 13.38 -12.83 12.00
C ARG A 108 12.88 -13.48 13.30
N LEU A 109 13.46 -14.62 13.65
CA LEU A 109 13.02 -15.40 14.82
C LEU A 109 13.23 -14.68 16.16
N ASP A 110 14.21 -13.77 16.24
CA ASP A 110 14.53 -13.00 17.45
C ASP A 110 13.50 -11.93 17.80
N VAL A 111 12.61 -11.58 16.85
CA VAL A 111 11.52 -10.61 17.07
C VAL A 111 10.14 -11.28 17.16
N VAL A 112 10.08 -12.60 17.15
CA VAL A 112 8.83 -13.35 17.29
C VAL A 112 8.37 -13.27 18.74
N PRO A 113 7.12 -12.87 19.01
CA PRO A 113 6.62 -12.78 20.38
C PRO A 113 6.50 -14.18 21.02
N ASN A 114 7.04 -14.33 22.23
CA ASN A 114 6.98 -15.59 22.98
C ASN A 114 5.55 -15.98 23.39
N ASP A 115 4.67 -14.99 23.56
CA ASP A 115 3.27 -15.15 23.92
C ASP A 115 2.33 -15.19 22.70
N GLY A 116 2.88 -15.10 21.49
CA GLY A 116 2.12 -15.01 20.24
C GLY A 116 1.43 -13.67 20.00
N ASN A 117 1.59 -12.69 20.90
CA ASN A 117 0.98 -11.37 20.76
C ASN A 117 1.88 -10.44 19.93
N TRP A 118 1.49 -10.20 18.68
CA TRP A 118 2.21 -9.35 17.75
C TRP A 118 2.11 -7.85 18.06
N ASN A 119 1.25 -7.43 18.98
CA ASN A 119 0.96 -6.01 19.28
C ASN A 119 0.60 -5.23 18.01
N LEU A 120 -0.27 -5.79 17.17
CA LEU A 120 -0.72 -5.21 15.89
C LEU A 120 -2.21 -4.85 15.94
N ASP A 121 -2.69 -4.39 17.10
CA ASP A 121 -4.09 -3.99 17.27
C ASP A 121 -4.47 -2.87 16.28
N ALA A 122 -5.61 -3.02 15.60
CA ALA A 122 -5.99 -2.08 14.55
C ALA A 122 -6.28 -0.69 15.11
N SER A 123 -6.96 -0.59 16.25
CA SER A 123 -7.34 0.69 16.84
C SER A 123 -6.13 1.44 17.38
N GLU A 124 -5.18 0.75 18.01
CA GLU A 124 -3.90 1.35 18.41
C GLU A 124 -3.11 1.89 17.21
N ARG A 125 -3.12 1.16 16.08
CA ARG A 125 -2.43 1.59 14.86
C ARG A 125 -3.14 2.74 14.16
N GLU A 126 -4.47 2.75 14.15
CA GLU A 126 -5.28 3.84 13.58
C GLU A 126 -5.12 5.14 14.38
N ALA A 127 -4.93 5.06 15.70
CA ALA A 127 -4.65 6.23 16.54
C ALA A 127 -3.33 6.94 16.19
N MET A 128 -2.43 6.30 15.43
CA MET A 128 -1.18 6.90 14.96
C MET A 128 -1.32 7.60 13.59
N LEU A 129 -2.47 7.48 12.93
CA LEU A 129 -2.77 8.09 11.64
C LEU A 129 -3.42 9.48 11.85
N PRO A 130 -3.45 10.36 10.83
CA PRO A 130 -4.17 11.63 10.93
C PRO A 130 -5.64 11.40 11.27
N ALA A 131 -6.09 11.89 12.43
CA ALA A 131 -7.39 11.56 13.01
C ALA A 131 -8.55 11.96 12.09
N GLU A 132 -8.39 13.05 11.34
CA GLU A 132 -9.36 13.56 10.38
C GLU A 132 -9.54 12.67 9.14
N ALA A 133 -8.58 11.78 8.87
CA ALA A 133 -8.59 10.86 7.74
C ALA A 133 -9.07 9.45 8.13
N VAL A 134 -8.98 9.06 9.41
CA VAL A 134 -9.37 7.71 9.87
C VAL A 134 -10.86 7.45 9.59
N ASP A 135 -11.15 6.38 8.87
CA ASP A 135 -12.55 5.96 8.61
C ASP A 135 -13.07 5.07 9.74
N THR A 136 -13.86 5.65 10.63
CA THR A 136 -14.42 4.97 11.80
C THR A 136 -15.59 4.03 11.49
N TYR A 137 -16.10 4.04 10.26
CA TYR A 137 -17.23 3.17 9.83
C TYR A 137 -16.77 2.01 8.95
N VAL A 138 -15.48 1.94 8.67
CA VAL A 138 -14.92 0.89 7.83
C VAL A 138 -15.03 -0.46 8.54
N GLU A 139 -15.49 -1.44 7.81
CA GLU A 139 -15.42 -2.82 8.26
C GLU A 139 -14.24 -3.50 7.55
N ARG A 140 -13.26 -3.98 8.32
CA ARG A 140 -12.13 -4.77 7.80
C ARG A 140 -12.61 -6.03 7.09
N VAL A 141 -11.94 -6.39 5.98
CA VAL A 141 -12.19 -7.65 5.26
C VAL A 141 -11.61 -8.82 6.07
N TYR A 142 -10.37 -8.71 6.56
CA TYR A 142 -9.81 -9.71 7.47
C TYR A 142 -10.01 -9.25 8.92
N LYS A 143 -10.71 -10.08 9.70
CA LYS A 143 -11.03 -9.79 11.11
C LYS A 143 -9.86 -10.01 12.04
N GLU A 144 -8.97 -10.92 11.65
CA GLU A 144 -7.82 -11.38 12.44
C GLU A 144 -6.54 -11.30 11.61
N LEU A 145 -5.40 -11.30 12.30
CA LEU A 145 -4.08 -11.41 11.68
C LEU A 145 -3.91 -12.80 11.05
N PRO A 146 -3.12 -12.92 9.96
CA PRO A 146 -2.68 -14.23 9.50
C PRO A 146 -1.92 -14.96 10.62
N GLN A 147 -2.13 -16.28 10.70
CA GLN A 147 -1.46 -17.12 11.70
C GLN A 147 0.05 -17.13 11.48
N TRP A 148 0.82 -17.25 12.57
CA TRP A 148 2.28 -17.43 12.48
C TRP A 148 2.62 -18.72 11.74
N GLU A 149 3.72 -18.70 10.99
CA GLU A 149 4.13 -19.73 10.03
C GLU A 149 3.13 -19.93 8.87
N GLU A 150 2.41 -18.87 8.45
CA GLU A 150 1.62 -18.88 7.22
C GLU A 150 2.52 -19.30 6.02
N PRO A 151 2.16 -20.34 5.26
CA PRO A 151 2.94 -20.76 4.10
C PRO A 151 3.02 -19.66 3.03
N VAL A 152 4.17 -19.53 2.36
CA VAL A 152 4.42 -18.52 1.31
C VAL A 152 3.31 -18.49 0.24
N LEU A 153 2.88 -19.66 -0.24
CA LEU A 153 1.81 -19.75 -1.23
C LEU A 153 0.47 -19.24 -0.70
N GLN A 154 0.18 -19.46 0.59
CA GLN A 154 -1.02 -18.95 1.23
C GLN A 154 -0.94 -17.43 1.42
N THR A 155 0.21 -16.89 1.82
CA THR A 155 0.42 -15.43 1.88
C THR A 155 0.20 -14.77 0.51
N ARG A 156 0.75 -15.35 -0.56
CA ARG A 156 0.56 -14.84 -1.92
C ARG A 156 -0.91 -14.89 -2.35
N ALA A 157 -1.61 -15.99 -2.05
CA ALA A 157 -3.03 -16.11 -2.30
C ALA A 157 -3.86 -15.10 -1.49
N ARG A 158 -3.50 -14.86 -0.22
CA ARG A 158 -4.11 -13.84 0.65
C ARG A 158 -3.95 -12.45 0.07
N PHE A 159 -2.75 -12.06 -0.35
CA PHE A 159 -2.50 -10.78 -1.02
C PHE A 159 -3.35 -10.64 -2.29
N GLN A 160 -3.34 -11.62 -3.18
CA GLN A 160 -4.17 -11.56 -4.39
C GLN A 160 -5.66 -11.41 -4.06
N ARG A 161 -6.16 -12.14 -3.05
CA ARG A 161 -7.54 -12.10 -2.59
C ARG A 161 -7.92 -10.75 -1.99
N ILE A 162 -7.17 -10.26 -1.00
CA ILE A 162 -7.47 -8.97 -0.35
C ILE A 162 -7.43 -7.82 -1.38
N PHE A 163 -6.65 -7.97 -2.46
CA PHE A 163 -6.61 -6.96 -3.50
C PHE A 163 -7.92 -6.86 -4.28
N LYS A 164 -8.50 -8.02 -4.60
CA LYS A 164 -9.80 -8.12 -5.27
C LYS A 164 -10.93 -7.75 -4.32
N ASP A 165 -10.90 -8.22 -3.08
CA ASP A 165 -11.98 -8.03 -2.11
C ASP A 165 -12.18 -6.55 -1.77
N LEU A 166 -11.11 -5.81 -1.47
CA LEU A 166 -11.22 -4.37 -1.19
C LEU A 166 -11.68 -3.60 -2.42
N ALA A 167 -11.14 -3.93 -3.60
CA ALA A 167 -11.59 -3.31 -4.84
C ALA A 167 -13.07 -3.58 -5.12
N ASN A 168 -13.56 -4.78 -4.81
CA ASN A 168 -14.97 -5.17 -4.97
C ASN A 168 -15.88 -4.51 -3.94
N LYS A 169 -15.39 -4.33 -2.71
CA LYS A 169 -16.10 -3.62 -1.65
C LYS A 169 -16.30 -2.13 -1.97
N TYR A 170 -15.35 -1.53 -2.70
CA TYR A 170 -15.37 -0.11 -3.09
C TYR A 170 -15.23 0.08 -4.61
N PRO A 171 -16.22 -0.35 -5.41
CA PRO A 171 -16.07 -0.41 -6.88
C PRO A 171 -16.05 0.97 -7.56
N SER A 172 -16.50 2.02 -6.87
CA SER A 172 -16.53 3.40 -7.36
C SER A 172 -15.38 4.28 -6.85
N GLU A 173 -14.50 3.76 -6.00
CA GLU A 173 -13.47 4.56 -5.32
C GLU A 173 -12.06 4.10 -5.70
N ASN A 174 -11.20 5.00 -6.18
CA ASN A 174 -9.79 4.62 -6.38
C ASN A 174 -9.09 4.41 -5.03
N LEU A 175 -8.38 3.29 -4.91
CA LEU A 175 -7.78 2.86 -3.65
C LEU A 175 -6.25 2.90 -3.73
N LEU A 176 -5.59 3.26 -2.64
CA LEU A 176 -4.15 3.09 -2.43
C LEU A 176 -3.93 2.13 -1.27
N LEU A 177 -3.21 1.04 -1.46
CA LEU A 177 -2.98 0.09 -0.38
C LEU A 177 -1.49 -0.02 -0.07
N ILE A 178 -1.17 0.20 1.20
CA ILE A 178 0.19 0.30 1.70
C ILE A 178 0.52 -0.98 2.46
N THR A 179 1.52 -1.69 1.96
CA THR A 179 1.91 -3.03 2.42
C THR A 179 3.44 -3.20 2.30
N HIS A 180 3.89 -4.43 2.14
CA HIS A 180 5.29 -4.84 2.13
C HIS A 180 5.74 -5.24 0.72
N GLY A 181 7.02 -5.59 0.60
CA GLY A 181 7.63 -5.95 -0.69
C GLY A 181 6.87 -7.08 -1.40
N GLU A 182 6.63 -8.19 -0.69
CA GLU A 182 5.89 -9.35 -1.22
C GLU A 182 4.51 -8.96 -1.75
N GLY A 183 3.79 -8.07 -1.06
CA GLY A 183 2.47 -7.61 -1.50
C GLY A 183 2.53 -6.87 -2.84
N VAL A 184 3.55 -6.06 -3.07
CA VAL A 184 3.76 -5.36 -4.35
C VAL A 184 4.18 -6.33 -5.45
N GLU A 185 5.04 -7.30 -5.14
CA GLU A 185 5.41 -8.36 -6.10
C GLU A 185 4.23 -9.24 -6.50
N VAL A 186 3.36 -9.60 -5.55
CA VAL A 186 2.11 -10.33 -5.82
C VAL A 186 1.19 -9.49 -6.70
N ALA A 187 1.08 -8.19 -6.46
CA ALA A 187 0.27 -7.30 -7.28
C ALA A 187 0.76 -7.30 -8.74
N LEU A 188 2.06 -7.23 -8.97
CA LEU A 188 2.61 -7.31 -10.31
C LEU A 188 2.41 -8.69 -10.93
N SER A 189 2.91 -9.75 -10.28
CA SER A 189 2.97 -11.09 -10.85
C SER A 189 1.59 -11.75 -11.04
N SER A 190 0.60 -11.38 -10.22
CA SER A 190 -0.77 -11.91 -10.34
C SER A 190 -1.56 -11.26 -11.47
N PHE A 191 -1.22 -10.03 -11.87
CA PHE A 191 -1.98 -9.23 -12.84
C PHE A 191 -1.17 -8.84 -14.09
N LYS A 192 0.09 -9.28 -14.17
CA LYS A 192 0.93 -9.25 -15.37
C LYS A 192 1.63 -10.59 -15.54
N LYS A 193 1.07 -11.41 -16.42
CA LYS A 193 1.52 -12.80 -16.65
C LYS A 193 3.03 -12.84 -16.93
N ASN A 194 3.71 -13.78 -16.28
CA ASN A 194 5.15 -14.05 -16.41
C ASN A 194 6.09 -12.94 -15.88
N ALA A 195 5.59 -11.82 -15.36
CA ALA A 195 6.46 -10.78 -14.83
C ALA A 195 7.29 -11.29 -13.64
N LYS A 196 8.61 -11.08 -13.70
CA LYS A 196 9.55 -11.37 -12.62
C LYS A 196 10.22 -10.10 -12.15
N VAL A 197 10.02 -9.76 -10.88
CA VAL A 197 10.67 -8.63 -10.21
C VAL A 197 12.13 -8.98 -9.97
N TYR A 198 13.02 -8.03 -10.23
CA TYR A 198 14.44 -8.15 -9.88
C TYR A 198 14.94 -6.98 -9.03
N GLU A 199 14.16 -5.91 -8.92
CA GLU A 199 14.46 -4.78 -8.06
C GLU A 199 13.16 -4.18 -7.51
N LEU A 200 13.15 -3.88 -6.21
CA LEU A 200 12.05 -3.21 -5.55
C LEU A 200 12.60 -2.18 -4.55
N GLN A 201 12.41 -0.90 -4.85
CA GLN A 201 12.83 0.20 -4.01
C GLN A 201 11.83 0.45 -2.87
N TYR A 202 12.27 1.10 -1.80
CA TYR A 202 11.33 1.56 -0.77
C TYR A 202 10.37 2.59 -1.36
N CYS A 203 9.10 2.56 -0.93
CA CYS A 203 8.02 3.35 -1.53
C CYS A 203 7.82 3.10 -3.04
N ALA A 204 8.29 1.95 -3.55
CA ALA A 204 7.91 1.51 -4.88
C ALA A 204 6.42 1.15 -4.93
N TYR A 205 5.78 1.41 -6.06
CA TYR A 205 4.38 1.06 -6.25
C TYR A 205 4.02 0.44 -7.59
N VAL A 206 2.92 -0.29 -7.62
CA VAL A 206 2.29 -0.82 -8.84
C VAL A 206 0.88 -0.24 -8.95
N GLU A 207 0.54 0.28 -10.13
CA GLU A 207 -0.81 0.68 -10.51
C GLU A 207 -1.52 -0.47 -11.22
N LEU A 208 -2.66 -0.85 -10.69
CA LEU A 208 -3.60 -1.80 -11.29
C LEU A 208 -4.87 -1.07 -11.71
N LYS A 209 -5.41 -1.44 -12.86
CA LYS A 209 -6.63 -0.84 -13.40
C LYS A 209 -7.60 -1.92 -13.86
N ARG A 210 -8.90 -1.68 -13.68
CA ARG A 210 -9.96 -2.57 -14.19
C ARG A 210 -11.19 -1.81 -14.67
N PRO A 211 -11.94 -2.36 -15.63
CA PRO A 211 -13.25 -1.83 -15.98
C PRO A 211 -14.26 -2.13 -14.87
N VAL A 212 -15.14 -1.17 -14.63
CA VAL A 212 -16.28 -1.29 -13.70
C VAL A 212 -17.49 -0.77 -14.43
N PHE A 213 -18.53 -1.59 -14.49
CA PHE A 213 -19.79 -1.28 -15.15
C PHE A 213 -20.90 -1.20 -14.11
N ASN A 214 -21.59 -0.07 -14.07
CA ASN A 214 -22.75 0.14 -13.22
C ASN A 214 -24.01 -0.27 -14.01
N LYS A 215 -24.69 -1.32 -13.55
CA LYS A 215 -25.99 -1.76 -14.07
C LYS A 215 -27.03 -1.63 -12.99
N GLN A 216 -27.82 -0.55 -13.06
CA GLN A 216 -29.10 -0.38 -12.33
C GLN A 216 -29.05 -0.92 -10.89
N ARG A 217 -28.15 -0.37 -10.06
CA ARG A 217 -27.91 -0.72 -8.63
C ARG A 217 -26.96 -1.89 -8.34
N SER A 218 -26.32 -2.48 -9.36
CA SER A 218 -25.26 -3.47 -9.18
C SER A 218 -23.99 -3.07 -9.93
N PHE A 219 -22.83 -3.47 -9.40
CA PHE A 219 -21.55 -3.31 -10.08
C PHE A 219 -21.09 -4.65 -10.64
N THR A 220 -20.68 -4.64 -11.90
CA THR A 220 -19.93 -5.74 -12.51
C THR A 220 -18.53 -5.24 -12.83
N THR A 221 -17.52 -6.08 -12.63
CA THR A 221 -16.11 -5.68 -12.78
C THR A 221 -15.38 -6.66 -13.68
N GLY A 222 -14.47 -6.16 -14.51
CA GLY A 222 -13.56 -7.02 -15.27
C GLY A 222 -12.27 -7.31 -14.51
N GLU A 223 -11.35 -7.99 -15.19
CA GLU A 223 -10.03 -8.30 -14.63
C GLU A 223 -9.13 -7.07 -14.52
N PHE A 224 -8.21 -7.13 -13.56
CA PHE A 224 -7.15 -6.15 -13.41
C PHE A 224 -6.07 -6.34 -14.47
N HIS A 225 -5.49 -5.22 -14.91
CA HIS A 225 -4.24 -5.17 -15.65
C HIS A 225 -3.28 -4.20 -14.97
N VAL A 226 -1.98 -4.51 -15.07
CA VAL A 226 -0.91 -3.63 -14.59
C VAL A 226 -0.68 -2.50 -15.59
N VAL A 227 -0.70 -1.26 -15.10
CA VAL A 227 -0.40 -0.04 -15.87
C VAL A 227 1.08 0.34 -15.75
N THR A 228 1.71 0.05 -14.62
CA THR A 228 3.11 0.37 -14.33
C THR A 228 4.10 -0.27 -15.31
N ASN A 229 4.96 0.55 -15.92
CA ASN A 229 6.12 0.06 -16.65
C ASN A 229 7.30 -0.17 -15.71
N SER A 230 8.19 -1.08 -16.09
CA SER A 230 9.39 -1.39 -15.31
C SER A 230 10.26 -0.14 -15.13
N GLY A 231 10.70 0.10 -13.90
CA GLY A 231 11.59 1.19 -13.51
C GLY A 231 10.89 2.52 -13.21
N GLU A 232 9.66 2.74 -13.67
CA GLU A 232 9.00 4.05 -13.52
C GLU A 232 8.69 4.38 -12.06
N THR A 233 8.25 3.39 -11.29
CA THR A 233 7.67 3.59 -9.95
C THR A 233 8.48 2.89 -8.86
N GLY A 234 9.80 2.71 -9.09
CA GLY A 234 10.71 2.05 -8.17
C GLY A 234 10.65 0.52 -8.17
N ILE A 235 9.85 -0.08 -9.04
CA ILE A 235 9.81 -1.53 -9.28
C ILE A 235 10.35 -1.84 -10.67
N SER A 236 11.36 -2.71 -10.72
CA SER A 236 11.95 -3.18 -11.98
C SER A 236 11.67 -4.67 -12.17
N TYR A 237 11.17 -5.01 -13.36
CA TYR A 237 10.79 -6.38 -13.71
C TYR A 237 11.09 -6.69 -15.17
N PHE A 238 11.28 -7.97 -15.48
CA PHE A 238 11.36 -8.45 -16.86
C PHE A 238 10.23 -9.41 -17.18
N LEU A 239 9.88 -9.50 -18.45
CA LEU A 239 9.02 -10.53 -19.00
C LEU A 239 9.93 -11.58 -19.65
N PRO A 240 10.04 -12.80 -19.11
CA PRO A 240 10.72 -13.88 -19.79
C PRO A 240 10.11 -14.06 -21.18
N LYS A 241 10.95 -14.10 -22.22
CA LYS A 241 10.48 -14.49 -23.55
C LYS A 241 9.87 -15.88 -23.43
N CYS A 242 8.68 -16.09 -23.99
CA CYS A 242 8.17 -17.44 -24.20
C CYS A 242 9.20 -18.17 -25.06
N ILE A 243 9.84 -19.21 -24.51
CA ILE A 243 10.67 -20.11 -25.30
C ILE A 243 9.71 -21.01 -26.06
N GLY A 244 9.53 -20.76 -27.36
CA GLY A 244 8.79 -21.62 -28.28
C GLY A 244 7.36 -21.16 -28.58
N SER A 245 7.18 -20.60 -29.77
CA SER A 245 5.94 -20.67 -30.57
C SER A 245 6.27 -21.45 -31.83
#